data_AF-A0A6J6AER8-F1
#
_entry.id   AF-A0A6J6AER8-F1
#
_cell.length_a   1.000
_cell.length_b   1.000
_cell.length_c   1.000
_cell.angle_alpha   90.00
_cell.angle_beta   90.00
_cell.angle_gamma   90.00
#
_symmetry.space_group_name_H-M   'P 1'
#
loop_
_entity.id
_entity.type
_entity.pdbx_description
1 polymer ?
#
loop_
_entity_poly.entity_id
_entity_poly.type
_entity_poly.pdbx_seq_one_letter_code
_entity_poly.pdbx_strand_id
1 'polypeptide(L)'
;MTIALNIFGALLAFAAIGSAISKLKKVPDVMTAMAKVGVKPNQIPVLAYLEIAGGLGIIAGIWSKTLGIVSSACLVLYFAGALLKHFSKKHKVVDFGAALGIFIIACITTALQLQR
;
A
#
# COMPACT_ATOMS: atom_id res chain seq x y z
N MET A 1 16.09 -4.53 16.19
CA MET A 1 15.09 -5.21 15.32
C MET A 1 15.27 -4.85 13.84
N THR A 2 16.50 -4.76 13.36
CA THR A 2 16.81 -4.21 12.02
C THR A 2 16.56 -5.21 10.89
N ILE A 3 16.80 -6.51 11.09
CA ILE A 3 16.58 -7.52 10.05
C ILE A 3 15.09 -7.64 9.71
N ALA A 4 14.23 -7.78 10.72
CA ALA A 4 12.78 -7.85 10.53
C ALA A 4 12.25 -6.58 9.84
N LEU A 5 12.70 -5.40 10.28
CA LEU A 5 12.32 -4.13 9.64
C LEU A 5 12.74 -4.08 8.17
N ASN A 6 13.96 -4.51 7.85
CA ASN A 6 14.45 -4.50 6.46
C ASN A 6 13.63 -5.46 5.58
N ILE A 7 13.29 -6.65 6.09
CA ILE A 7 12.47 -7.63 5.36
C ILE A 7 11.06 -7.06 5.09
N PHE A 8 10.38 -6.61 6.14
CA PHE A 8 9.01 -6.07 6.02
C PHE A 8 8.98 -4.77 5.23
N GLY A 9 9.97 -3.90 5.40
CA GLY A 9 10.12 -2.67 4.62
C GLY A 9 10.33 -2.94 3.13
N ALA A 10 11.21 -3.89 2.78
CA ALA A 10 11.41 -4.30 1.40
C ALA A 10 10.14 -4.91 0.80
N LEU A 11 9.45 -5.76 1.56
CA LEU A 11 8.18 -6.37 1.13
C LEU A 11 7.09 -5.32 0.93
N LEU A 12 6.99 -4.33 1.83
CA LEU A 12 6.03 -3.24 1.73
C LEU A 12 6.30 -2.37 0.49
N ALA A 13 7.56 -1.96 0.30
CA ALA A 13 7.96 -1.16 -0.84
C ALA A 13 7.69 -1.90 -2.15
N PHE A 14 8.08 -3.17 -2.24
CA PHE A 14 7.82 -4.01 -3.40
C PHE A 14 6.33 -4.14 -3.70
N ALA A 15 5.51 -4.45 -2.69
CA ALA A 15 4.08 -4.67 -2.89
C ALA A 15 3.33 -3.36 -3.22
N ALA A 16 3.68 -2.23 -2.59
CA ALA A 16 3.10 -0.93 -2.88
C ALA A 16 3.47 -0.46 -4.31
N ILE A 17 4.75 -0.53 -4.68
CA ILE A 17 5.20 -0.14 -6.03
C ILE A 17 4.64 -1.10 -7.09
N GLY A 18 4.60 -2.40 -6.83
CA GLY A 18 3.99 -3.39 -7.73
C GLY A 18 2.48 -3.14 -7.95
N SER A 19 1.76 -2.80 -6.88
CA SER A 19 0.36 -2.37 -6.92
C SER A 19 0.19 -1.13 -7.79
N ALA A 20 1.08 -0.14 -7.67
CA ALA A 20 1.05 1.09 -8.45
C ALA A 20 1.34 0.84 -9.94
N ILE A 21 2.38 0.07 -10.25
CA ILE A 21 2.74 -0.29 -11.62
C ILE A 21 1.57 -1.01 -12.30
N SER A 22 0.90 -1.92 -11.59
CA SER A 22 -0.26 -2.64 -12.12
C SER A 22 -1.44 -1.70 -12.43
N LYS A 23 -1.62 -0.65 -11.63
CA LYS A 23 -2.59 0.42 -11.90
C LYS A 23 -2.21 1.25 -13.13
N LEU A 24 -0.95 1.67 -13.24
CA LEU A 24 -0.45 2.48 -14.36
C LEU A 24 -0.47 1.69 -15.69
N LYS A 25 -0.15 0.40 -15.64
CA LYS A 25 -0.28 -0.53 -16.77
C LYS A 25 -1.72 -0.93 -17.09
N LYS A 26 -2.70 -0.47 -16.29
CA LYS A 26 -4.13 -0.78 -16.44
C LYS A 26 -4.41 -2.29 -16.54
N VAL A 27 -3.77 -3.08 -15.68
CA VAL A 27 -4.00 -4.53 -15.62
C VAL A 27 -5.51 -4.81 -15.44
N PRO A 28 -6.15 -5.67 -16.27
CA PRO A 28 -7.60 -5.84 -16.30
C PRO A 28 -8.24 -6.12 -14.92
N ASP A 29 -7.66 -7.03 -14.16
CA ASP A 29 -8.15 -7.40 -12.83
C ASP A 29 -8.09 -6.23 -11.85
N VAL A 30 -7.01 -5.45 -11.90
CA VAL A 30 -6.82 -4.25 -11.06
C VAL A 30 -7.82 -3.17 -11.45
N MET A 31 -8.04 -2.94 -12.74
CA MET A 31 -9.02 -1.95 -13.20
C MET A 31 -10.44 -2.36 -12.83
N THR A 32 -10.75 -3.64 -12.94
CA THR A 32 -12.03 -4.20 -12.48
C THR A 32 -12.22 -3.98 -10.98
N ALA A 33 -11.19 -4.25 -10.17
CA ALA A 33 -11.23 -3.99 -8.74
C ALA A 33 -11.43 -2.49 -8.41
N MET A 34 -10.72 -1.59 -9.11
CA MET A 34 -10.88 -0.14 -8.95
C MET A 34 -12.30 0.33 -9.32
N ALA A 35 -12.86 -0.20 -10.41
CA ALA A 35 -14.21 0.12 -10.85
C ALA A 35 -15.27 -0.36 -9.84
N LYS A 36 -15.11 -1.56 -9.29
CA LYS A 36 -16.02 -2.12 -8.26
C LYS A 36 -16.13 -1.21 -7.03
N VAL A 37 -15.05 -0.52 -6.64
CA VAL A 37 -15.05 0.44 -5.53
C VAL A 37 -15.37 1.88 -5.94
N GLY A 38 -15.69 2.12 -7.21
CA GLY A 38 -16.13 3.41 -7.74
C GLY A 38 -15.00 4.42 -7.99
N VAL A 39 -13.75 3.96 -8.09
CA VAL A 39 -12.61 4.80 -8.45
C VAL A 39 -12.69 5.14 -9.92
N LYS A 40 -12.68 6.45 -10.24
CA LYS A 40 -12.72 6.92 -11.62
C LYS A 40 -11.36 6.74 -12.31
N PRO A 41 -11.31 6.50 -13.63
CA PRO A 41 -10.05 6.30 -14.35
C PRO A 41 -9.01 7.42 -14.19
N ASN A 42 -9.46 8.67 -14.03
CA ASN A 42 -8.58 9.82 -13.79
C ASN A 42 -7.96 9.87 -12.39
N GLN A 43 -8.52 9.15 -11.42
CA GLN A 43 -8.00 9.06 -10.05
C GLN A 43 -6.92 7.96 -9.94
N ILE A 44 -6.97 6.95 -10.81
CA ILE A 44 -6.06 5.79 -10.76
C ILE A 44 -4.57 6.19 -10.80
N PRO A 45 -4.12 7.13 -11.67
CA PRO A 45 -2.73 7.57 -11.65
C PRO A 45 -2.33 8.24 -10.33
N VAL A 46 -3.21 9.06 -9.74
CA VAL A 46 -2.95 9.71 -8.45
C VAL A 46 -2.74 8.68 -7.35
N LEU A 47 -3.60 7.66 -7.29
CA LEU A 47 -3.47 6.54 -6.36
C LEU A 47 -2.15 5.78 -6.56
N ALA A 48 -1.76 5.53 -7.81
CA ALA A 48 -0.49 4.88 -8.11
C ALA A 48 0.72 5.72 -7.69
N TYR A 49 0.70 7.04 -7.93
CA TYR A 49 1.79 7.92 -7.51
C TYR A 49 1.92 7.99 -5.98
N LEU A 50 0.81 7.97 -5.24
CA LEU A 50 0.83 7.89 -3.78
C LEU A 50 1.47 6.59 -3.29
N GLU A 51 1.15 5.45 -3.90
CA GLU A 51 1.76 4.16 -3.57
C GLU A 51 3.26 4.14 -3.90
N ILE A 52 3.68 4.73 -5.03
CA ILE A 52 5.09 4.88 -5.39
C ILE A 52 5.81 5.78 -4.39
N ALA A 53 5.24 6.94 -4.06
CA ALA A 53 5.81 7.87 -3.10
C ALA A 53 5.96 7.22 -1.71
N GLY A 54 4.95 6.47 -1.26
CA GLY A 54 5.03 5.69 -0.03
C GLY A 54 6.11 4.61 -0.09
N GLY A 55 6.18 3.83 -1.17
CA GLY A 55 7.20 2.80 -1.35
C GLY A 55 8.62 3.35 -1.39
N LEU A 56 8.86 4.44 -2.13
CA LEU A 56 10.13 5.16 -2.14
C LEU A 56 10.46 5.76 -0.76
N GLY A 57 9.45 6.27 -0.06
CA GLY A 57 9.59 6.78 1.30
C GLY A 57 10.00 5.71 2.32
N ILE A 58 9.54 4.47 2.16
CA ILE A 58 10.00 3.32 2.97
C ILE A 58 11.47 3.02 2.70
N ILE A 59 11.88 3.01 1.43
CA ILE A 59 13.29 2.80 1.04
C ILE A 59 14.16 3.90 1.64
N ALA A 60 13.78 5.16 1.44
CA ALA A 60 14.46 6.32 2.02
C ALA A 60 14.43 6.30 3.57
N GLY A 61 13.43 5.66 4.16
CA GLY A 61 13.29 5.43 5.59
C GLY A 61 14.38 4.54 6.21
N ILE A 62 15.17 3.82 5.40
CA ILE A 62 16.36 3.11 5.87
C ILE A 62 17.35 4.11 6.48
N TRP A 63 17.55 5.27 5.83
CA TRP A 63 18.43 6.33 6.30
C TRP A 63 17.77 7.29 7.29
N SER A 64 16.44 7.37 7.32
CA SER A 64 15.70 8.28 8.22
C SER A 64 14.52 7.59 8.91
N LYS A 65 14.59 7.42 10.24
CA LYS A 65 13.51 6.83 11.05
C LYS A 65 12.19 7.56 10.86
N THR A 66 12.21 8.90 10.92
CA THR A 66 11.01 9.74 10.76
C THR A 66 10.35 9.51 9.40
N LEU A 67 11.14 9.45 8.33
CA LEU A 67 10.62 9.22 6.99
C LEU A 67 10.03 7.82 6.83
N GLY A 68 10.66 6.82 7.44
CA GLY A 68 10.14 5.45 7.50
C GLY A 68 8.78 5.36 8.18
N ILE A 69 8.62 5.98 9.35
CA ILE A 69 7.35 6.03 10.11
C ILE A 69 6.26 6.73 9.31
N VAL A 70 6.55 7.93 8.78
CA VAL A 70 5.56 8.72 8.03
C VAL A 70 5.11 7.96 6.78
N SER A 71 6.05 7.39 6.03
CA SER A 71 5.75 6.66 4.79
C SER A 71 4.93 5.40 5.05
N SER A 72 5.29 4.63 6.09
CA SER A 72 4.55 3.41 6.45
C SER A 72 3.14 3.75 6.96
N ALA A 73 3.00 4.81 7.77
CA ALA A 73 1.71 5.27 8.26
C ALA A 73 0.81 5.78 7.12
N CYS A 74 1.35 6.52 6.15
CA CYS A 74 0.61 6.95 4.97
C CYS A 74 0.13 5.75 4.14
N LEU A 75 0.96 4.72 3.96
CA LEU A 75 0.55 3.48 3.28
C LEU A 75 -0.54 2.73 4.07
N VAL A 76 -0.45 2.67 5.41
CA VAL A 76 -1.53 2.13 6.26
C VAL A 76 -2.84 2.87 6.01
N LEU A 77 -2.85 4.20 6.05
CA LEU A 77 -4.05 5.01 5.83
C LEU A 77 -4.62 4.81 4.42
N TYR A 78 -3.75 4.77 3.41
CA TYR A 78 -4.13 4.54 2.02
C TYR A 78 -4.86 3.19 1.86
N PHE A 79 -4.26 2.09 2.32
CA PHE A 79 -4.84 0.76 2.17
C PHE A 79 -6.03 0.53 3.11
N ALA A 80 -6.06 1.18 4.28
CA ALA A 80 -7.27 1.22 5.11
C ALA A 80 -8.44 1.86 4.35
N GLY A 81 -8.21 2.99 3.68
CA GLY A 81 -9.22 3.63 2.82
C GLY A 81 -9.72 2.70 1.71
N ALA A 82 -8.82 1.94 1.10
CA ALA A 82 -9.20 0.93 0.10
C ALA A 82 -10.09 -0.16 0.71
N LEU A 83 -9.69 -0.75 1.84
CA LEU A 83 -10.44 -1.79 2.54
C LEU A 83 -11.83 -1.32 2.97
N LEU A 84 -11.95 -0.09 3.51
CA LEU A 84 -13.23 0.50 3.89
C LEU A 84 -14.18 0.61 2.69
N LYS A 85 -13.66 0.95 1.50
CA LYS A 85 -14.48 0.96 0.27
C LYS A 85 -14.94 -0.44 -0.15
N HIS A 86 -14.10 -1.46 0.00
CA HIS A 86 -14.49 -2.84 -0.27
C HIS A 86 -15.54 -3.36 0.72
N PHE A 87 -15.38 -3.07 2.03
CA PHE A 87 -16.36 -3.43 3.04
C PHE A 87 -17.70 -2.73 2.85
N SER A 88 -17.68 -1.44 2.47
CA SER A 88 -18.90 -0.67 2.17
C SER A 88 -19.71 -1.27 1.01
N LYS A 89 -19.06 -2.02 0.12
CA LYS A 89 -19.67 -2.68 -1.04
C LYS A 89 -19.95 -4.18 -0.81
N LYS A 90 -19.71 -4.71 0.40
CA LYS A 90 -19.89 -6.12 0.77
C LYS A 90 -19.13 -7.10 -0.16
N HIS A 91 -17.96 -6.70 -0.65
CA HIS A 91 -17.12 -7.57 -1.48
C HIS A 91 -16.58 -8.76 -0.69
N LYS A 92 -16.27 -9.87 -1.38
CA LYS A 92 -15.64 -11.04 -0.75
C LYS A 92 -14.15 -10.76 -0.53
N VAL A 93 -13.52 -11.47 0.42
CA VAL A 93 -12.07 -11.32 0.72
C VAL A 93 -11.20 -11.47 -0.52
N VAL A 94 -11.60 -12.36 -1.44
CA VAL A 94 -10.90 -12.58 -2.73
C VAL A 94 -10.84 -11.32 -3.60
N ASP A 95 -11.79 -10.39 -3.48
CA ASP A 95 -11.83 -9.15 -4.27
C ASP A 95 -10.85 -8.08 -3.77
N PHE A 96 -10.35 -8.20 -2.54
CA PHE A 96 -9.46 -7.22 -1.91
C PHE A 96 -8.24 -7.83 -1.21
N GLY A 97 -7.96 -9.12 -1.45
CA GLY A 97 -6.90 -9.86 -0.77
C GLY A 97 -5.53 -9.20 -0.90
N ALA A 98 -5.21 -8.67 -2.08
CA ALA A 98 -3.97 -7.91 -2.29
C ALA A 98 -3.91 -6.64 -1.42
N ALA A 99 -4.99 -5.86 -1.37
CA ALA A 99 -5.05 -4.65 -0.54
C ALA A 99 -4.95 -4.99 0.96
N LEU A 100 -5.58 -6.08 1.39
CA LEU A 100 -5.51 -6.56 2.77
C LEU A 100 -4.09 -7.02 3.14
N GLY A 101 -3.43 -7.77 2.26
CA GLY A 101 -2.05 -8.21 2.47
C GLY A 101 -1.10 -7.03 2.63
N ILE A 102 -1.18 -6.03 1.74
CA ILE A 102 -0.34 -4.84 1.80
C ILE A 102 -0.63 -4.03 3.07
N PHE A 103 -1.90 -3.90 3.46
CA PHE A 103 -2.29 -3.23 4.71
C PHE A 103 -1.65 -3.87 5.94
N ILE A 104 -1.70 -5.20 6.05
CA ILE A 104 -1.10 -5.94 7.18
C ILE A 104 0.40 -5.70 7.23
N ILE A 105 1.09 -5.82 6.09
CA ILE A 105 2.53 -5.57 5.97
C ILE A 105 2.86 -4.13 6.37
N ALA A 106 2.02 -3.15 5.98
CA ALA A 106 2.18 -1.75 6.35
C ALA A 106 2.06 -1.51 7.86
N CYS A 107 1.09 -2.15 8.52
CA CYS A 107 0.91 -2.08 9.98
C CYS A 107 2.12 -2.67 10.71
N ILE A 108 2.59 -3.85 10.29
CA ILE A 108 3.78 -4.49 10.88
C ILE A 108 5.02 -3.62 10.68
N THR A 109 5.23 -3.11 9.46
CA THR A 109 6.37 -2.22 9.16
C THR A 109 6.33 -0.96 10.03
N THR A 110 5.15 -0.35 10.21
CA THR A 110 4.99 0.83 11.06
C THR A 110 5.33 0.52 12.52
N ALA A 111 4.85 -0.61 13.05
CA ALA A 111 5.18 -1.03 14.41
C ALA A 111 6.69 -1.25 14.59
N LEU A 112 7.34 -1.90 13.62
CA LEU A 112 8.79 -2.11 13.62
C LEU A 112 9.58 -0.79 13.52
N GLN A 113 9.09 0.19 12.74
CA GLN A 113 9.71 1.52 12.67
C GLN A 113 9.60 2.29 13.99
N LEU A 114 8.49 2.14 14.73
CA LEU A 114 8.32 2.78 16.04
C LEU A 114 9.26 2.19 17.09
N GLN A 115 9.53 0.89 17.02
CA GLN A 115 10.42 0.14 17.91
C GLN A 115 11.92 0.25 17.55
N ARG A 116 12.25 0.96 16.46
CA ARG A 116 13.62 1.11 15.95
C ARG A 116 14.53 1.92 16.87
#